data_AF-A0A3S8ZXI8-F1
#
_entry.id   AF-A0A3S8ZXI8-F1
#
_cell.length_a   1.000
_cell.length_b   1.000
_cell.length_c   1.000
_cell.angle_alpha   90.00
_cell.angle_beta   90.00
_cell.angle_gamma   90.00
#
_symmetry.space_group_name_H-M   'P 1'
#
loop_
_entity.id
_entity.type
_entity.pdbx_description
1 polymer ?
#
loop_
_entity_poly.entity_id
_entity_poly.type
_entity_poly.pdbx_seq_one_letter_code
_entity_poly.pdbx_strand_id
1 'polypeptide(L)' 'MADYMHYYNHNRIKQKLKGLSPVQYRTQPLAS' A
#
# COMPACT_ATOMS: atom_id res chain seq x y z
N MET A 1 11.25 -15.59 8.80
CA MET A 1 11.48 -14.88 7.51
C MET A 1 10.19 -14.65 6.74
N ALA A 2 9.38 -15.69 6.54
CA ALA A 2 8.06 -15.56 5.92
C ALA A 2 7.14 -14.57 6.68
N ASP A 3 7.12 -14.63 8.01
CA ASP A 3 6.31 -13.71 8.83
C ASP A 3 6.75 -12.25 8.71
N TYR A 4 8.05 -12.02 8.58
CA TYR A 4 8.61 -10.68 8.39
C TYR A 4 8.23 -10.12 7.01
N MET A 5 8.33 -10.93 5.95
CA MET A 5 7.89 -10.54 4.61
C MET A 5 6.38 -10.29 4.55
N HIS A 6 5.59 -11.15 5.20
CA HIS A 6 4.13 -11.01 5.26
C HIS A 6 3.73 -9.74 6.00
N TYR A 7 4.33 -9.46 7.16
CA TYR A 7 4.11 -8.22 7.91
C TYR A 7 4.45 -6.98 7.07
N TYR A 8 5.60 -6.98 6.39
CA TYR A 8 6.03 -5.83 5.59
C TYR A 8 5.15 -5.61 4.35
N ASN A 9 4.79 -6.67 3.64
CA ASN A 9 3.96 -6.59 2.44
C ASN A 9 2.50 -6.28 2.77
N HIS A 10 1.95 -6.83 3.85
CA HIS A 10 0.52 -6.72 4.11
C HIS A 10 0.16 -5.52 5.01
N ASN A 11 0.97 -5.21 6.02
CA ASN A 11 0.64 -4.15 7.00
C ASN A 11 1.21 -2.79 6.60
N ARG A 12 2.42 -2.75 6.04
CA ARG A 12 3.07 -1.47 5.67
C ARG A 12 2.47 -0.84 4.42
N ILE A 13 2.07 -1.66 3.44
CA ILE A 13 1.41 -1.18 2.22
C ILE A 13 0.09 -0.51 2.59
N LYS A 14 -0.78 -1.15 3.38
CA LYS A 14 -2.08 -0.58 3.76
C LYS A 14 -1.98 0.77 4.47
N GLN A 15 -0.98 0.97 5.35
CA GLN A 15 -0.74 2.27 6.00
C GLN A 15 -0.35 3.37 5.01
N LYS A 16 0.49 3.06 4.01
CA LYS A 16 0.93 4.06 3.01
C LYS A 16 -0.15 4.45 2.02
N LEU A 17 -1.06 3.54 1.71
CA LEU A 17 -2.10 3.79 0.70
C LEU A 17 -3.26 4.66 1.23
N LYS A 18 -3.25 5.09 2.50
CA LYS A 18 -4.32 5.92 3.10
C LYS A 18 -5.73 5.34 2.87
N GLY A 19 -5.85 4.02 2.98
CA GLY A 19 -7.11 3.30 2.75
C GLY A 19 -7.42 2.95 1.28
N LEU A 20 -6.55 3.31 0.33
CA LEU A 20 -6.72 2.95 -1.08
C LEU A 20 -6.22 1.53 -1.37
N SER A 21 -6.84 0.88 -2.35
CA SER A 21 -6.26 -0.32 -2.96
C SER A 21 -4.99 0.05 -3.75
N PRO A 22 -4.08 -0.92 -4.02
CA PRO A 22 -2.87 -0.67 -4.79
C PRO A 22 -3.12 -0.07 -6.18
N VAL A 23 -4.23 -0.46 -6.82
CA VAL A 23 -4.64 0.07 -8.12
C VAL A 23 -5.05 1.54 -7.98
N GLN A 24 -5.94 1.85 -7.02
CA GLN A 24 -6.42 3.22 -6.78
C GLN A 24 -5.29 4.20 -6.43
N TYR A 25 -4.28 3.76 -5.67
CA TYR A 25 -3.13 4.60 -5.34
C TYR A 25 -2.26 4.90 -6.57
N ARG A 26 -2.06 3.92 -7.48
CA ARG A 26 -1.27 4.11 -8.70
C ARG A 26 -1.97 4.97 -9.73
N THR A 27 -3.30 4.96 -9.74
CA THR A 27 -4.13 5.74 -10.66
C THR A 27 -4.58 7.07 -10.06
N GLN A 28 -4.00 7.52 -8.93
CA GLN A 28 -4.32 8.84 -8.39
C GLN A 28 -3.87 9.92 -9.38
N PRO A 29 -4.75 10.87 -9.74
CA PRO A 29 -4.32 12.03 -10.48
C PRO A 29 -3.29 12.79 -9.64
N LEU A 30 -2.18 13.20 -10.24
CA LEU A 30 -1.28 14.16 -9.61
C LEU A 30 -2.13 15.40 -9.31
N ALA A 31 -2.18 15.82 -8.05
CA ALA A 31 -2.86 17.06 -7.69
C ALA A 31 -2.21 18.19 -8.51
N SER A 32 -3.02 18.86 -9.33
CA SER A 32 -2.61 19.99 -10.17
C SER A 32 -2.08 21.15 -9.33
#